data_AF-A0A0A7G2X8-F1
#
_entry.id   AF-A0A0A7G2X8-F1
#
_cell.length_a   1.000
_cell.length_b   1.000
_cell.length_c   1.000
_cell.angle_alpha   90.00
_cell.angle_beta   90.00
_cell.angle_gamma   90.00
#
_symmetry.space_group_name_H-M   'P 1'
#
loop_
_entity.id
_entity.type
_entity.pdbx_description
1 polymer ?
#
loop_
_entity_poly.entity_id
_entity_poly.type
_entity_poly.pdbx_seq_one_letter_code
_entity_poly.pdbx_strand_id
1 'polypeptide(L)'
;MAIKMVVDEIRRLSQEEGLNDLEIAKILGCSQSTVSRARSSNNIPRYNVRNRKDKSYVCLSCNKEIFIARKEKVKLYCPECKEKRQKK
;
A
#
# COMPACT_ATOMS: atom_id res chain seq x y z
N MET A 1 -19.79 -16.28 -4.13
CA MET A 1 -19.91 -14.87 -3.70
C MET A 1 -18.62 -14.27 -3.14
N ALA A 2 -17.78 -15.01 -2.39
CA ALA A 2 -16.52 -14.48 -1.84
C ALA A 2 -15.50 -13.99 -2.90
N ILE A 3 -15.37 -14.69 -4.02
CA ILE A 3 -14.39 -14.35 -5.08
C ILE A 3 -14.69 -12.99 -5.72
N LYS A 4 -15.97 -12.64 -5.91
CA LYS A 4 -16.36 -11.39 -6.55
C LYS A 4 -15.97 -10.18 -5.70
N MET A 5 -16.15 -10.27 -4.38
CA MET A 5 -15.74 -9.21 -3.44
C MET A 5 -14.24 -8.94 -3.49
N VAL A 6 -13.42 -9.99 -3.63
CA VAL A 6 -11.95 -9.84 -3.76
C VAL A 6 -11.59 -9.12 -5.06
N VAL A 7 -12.26 -9.44 -6.17
CA VAL A 7 -12.02 -8.79 -7.47
C VAL A 7 -12.43 -7.31 -7.42
N ASP A 8 -13.57 -7.01 -6.82
CA ASP A 8 -14.05 -5.63 -6.64
C ASP A 8 -13.08 -4.82 -5.77
N GLU A 9 -12.52 -5.42 -4.73
CA GLU A 9 -11.51 -4.78 -3.89
C GLU A 9 -10.18 -4.56 -4.64
N ILE A 10 -9.73 -5.53 -5.44
CA ILE A 10 -8.56 -5.34 -6.33
C ILE A 10 -8.79 -4.18 -7.30
N ARG A 11 -10.00 -4.05 -7.85
CA ARG A 11 -10.37 -2.94 -8.74
C ARG A 11 -10.30 -1.60 -8.00
N ARG A 12 -10.88 -1.51 -6.81
CA ARG A 12 -10.86 -0.31 -5.96
C ARG A 12 -9.43 0.11 -5.64
N LEU A 13 -8.63 -0.79 -5.06
CA LEU A 13 -7.24 -0.52 -4.68
C LEU A 13 -6.34 -0.17 -5.87
N SER A 14 -6.54 -0.80 -7.03
CA SER A 14 -5.72 -0.51 -8.22
C SER A 14 -6.11 0.79 -8.94
N GLN A 15 -7.40 1.09 -9.04
CA GLN A 15 -7.88 2.21 -9.88
C GLN A 15 -8.14 3.48 -9.08
N GLU A 16 -8.66 3.36 -7.87
CA GLU A 16 -8.97 4.52 -7.02
C GLU A 16 -7.79 4.90 -6.14
N GLU A 17 -6.99 3.92 -5.69
CA GLU A 17 -5.83 4.17 -4.81
C GLU A 17 -4.48 4.07 -5.53
N GLY A 18 -4.50 3.64 -6.80
CA GLY A 18 -3.30 3.53 -7.64
C GLY A 18 -2.25 2.56 -7.10
N LEU A 19 -2.66 1.58 -6.28
CA LEU A 19 -1.76 0.59 -5.69
C LEU A 19 -1.40 -0.49 -6.71
N ASN A 20 -0.14 -0.90 -6.71
CA ASN A 20 0.31 -1.97 -7.60
C ASN A 20 -0.04 -3.38 -7.04
N ASP A 21 0.07 -4.40 -7.89
CA ASP A 21 -0.26 -5.79 -7.52
C ASP A 21 0.48 -6.27 -6.25
N LEU A 22 1.70 -5.79 -6.00
CA LEU A 22 2.48 -6.15 -4.80
C LEU A 22 1.92 -5.51 -3.53
N GLU A 23 1.49 -4.26 -3.60
CA GLU A 23 0.88 -3.53 -2.48
C GLU A 23 -0.50 -4.09 -2.16
N ILE A 24 -1.30 -4.35 -3.19
CA ILE A 24 -2.60 -5.02 -3.06
C ILE A 24 -2.42 -6.40 -2.43
N ALA A 25 -1.42 -7.17 -2.85
CA ALA A 25 -1.13 -8.48 -2.30
C ALA A 25 -0.81 -8.43 -0.79
N LYS A 26 -0.05 -7.41 -0.35
CA LYS A 26 0.25 -7.19 1.08
C LYS A 26 -1.01 -6.86 1.88
N ILE A 27 -1.92 -6.05 1.33
CA ILE A 27 -3.19 -5.70 1.98
C ILE A 27 -4.11 -6.91 2.08
N LEU A 28 -4.22 -7.70 1.01
CA LEU A 28 -5.09 -8.88 0.95
C LEU A 28 -4.47 -10.14 1.58
N GLY A 29 -3.22 -10.09 2.03
CA GLY A 29 -2.53 -11.24 2.63
C GLY A 29 -2.32 -12.41 1.66
N CYS A 30 -2.12 -12.13 0.37
CA CYS A 30 -1.95 -13.16 -0.66
C CYS A 30 -0.68 -12.91 -1.50
N SER A 31 -0.42 -13.79 -2.48
CA SER A 31 0.73 -13.63 -3.38
C SER A 31 0.46 -12.57 -4.45
N GLN A 32 1.49 -11.85 -4.89
CA GLN A 32 1.41 -10.94 -6.04
C GLN A 32 0.88 -11.65 -7.30
N SER A 33 1.32 -12.90 -7.53
CA SER A 33 0.86 -13.70 -8.67
C SER A 33 -0.64 -13.98 -8.61
N THR A 34 -1.20 -14.17 -7.41
CA THR A 34 -2.65 -14.33 -7.20
C THR A 34 -3.40 -13.07 -7.64
N VAL A 35 -2.95 -11.89 -7.20
CA VAL A 35 -3.56 -10.61 -7.58
C VAL A 35 -3.45 -10.39 -9.09
N SER A 36 -2.28 -10.62 -9.68
CA SER A 36 -2.06 -10.38 -11.10
C SER A 36 -2.91 -11.30 -11.98
N ARG A 37 -3.08 -12.56 -11.59
CA ARG A 37 -4.01 -13.50 -12.26
C ARG A 37 -5.45 -13.03 -12.12
N ALA A 38 -5.90 -12.70 -10.91
CA ALA A 38 -7.26 -12.21 -10.69
C ALA A 38 -7.56 -10.93 -11.51
N ARG A 39 -6.60 -10.00 -11.55
CA ARG A 39 -6.68 -8.77 -12.35
C ARG A 39 -6.83 -9.08 -13.84
N SER A 40 -5.94 -9.90 -14.40
CA SER A 40 -5.97 -10.26 -15.83
C SER A 40 -7.21 -11.08 -16.21
N SER A 41 -7.61 -12.05 -15.40
CA SER A 41 -8.82 -12.87 -15.65
C SER A 41 -10.11 -12.05 -15.64
N ASN A 42 -10.13 -10.90 -14.95
CA ASN A 42 -11.29 -10.00 -14.88
C ASN A 42 -11.11 -8.72 -15.72
N ASN A 43 -10.12 -8.69 -16.62
CA ASN A 43 -9.83 -7.54 -17.50
C ASN A 43 -9.64 -6.20 -16.76
N ILE A 44 -9.13 -6.24 -15.53
CA ILE A 44 -8.81 -5.03 -14.77
C ILE A 44 -7.49 -4.46 -15.33
N PRO A 45 -7.44 -3.18 -15.72
CA PRO A 45 -6.20 -2.57 -16.20
C PRO A 45 -5.13 -2.53 -15.11
N ARG A 46 -3.88 -2.26 -15.48
CA ARG A 46 -2.83 -2.01 -14.47
C ARG A 46 -3.20 -0.81 -13.59
N TYR A 47 -2.55 -0.70 -12.44
CA TYR A 47 -2.82 0.33 -11.45
C TYR A 47 -2.75 1.74 -12.04
N ASN A 48 -3.65 2.61 -11.59
CA ASN A 48 -3.72 3.98 -12.06
C ASN A 48 -2.65 4.84 -11.38
N VAL A 49 -1.60 5.18 -12.13
CA VAL A 49 -0.47 5.96 -11.64
C VAL A 49 -0.89 7.37 -11.17
N ARG A 50 -1.96 7.94 -11.74
CA ARG A 50 -2.45 9.28 -11.37
C ARG A 50 -3.04 9.30 -9.96
N ASN A 51 -3.62 8.19 -9.53
CA ASN A 51 -4.28 8.07 -8.23
C ASN A 51 -3.36 7.44 -7.17
N ARG A 52 -2.07 7.32 -7.47
CA ARG A 52 -1.12 6.57 -6.65
C ARG A 52 -0.91 7.24 -5.29
N LYS A 53 -1.47 6.62 -4.25
CA LYS A 53 -1.32 7.08 -2.87
C LYS A 53 0.13 7.04 -2.39
N ASP A 54 0.42 7.91 -1.42
CA ASP A 54 1.64 7.91 -0.64
C ASP A 54 1.85 6.57 0.08
N LYS A 55 3.12 6.24 0.36
CA LYS A 55 3.43 5.01 1.10
C LYS A 55 3.41 5.31 2.59
N SER A 56 2.92 4.37 3.38
CA SER A 56 2.97 4.47 4.83
C SER A 56 4.09 3.64 5.44
N TYR A 57 4.48 4.00 6.66
CA TYR A 57 5.30 3.18 7.53
C TYR A 57 4.87 3.37 8.98
N VAL A 58 5.18 2.38 9.82
CA VAL A 58 4.87 2.41 11.24
C VAL A 58 6.10 2.85 12.02
N CYS A 59 5.94 3.85 12.90
CA CYS A 59 7.00 4.27 13.81
C CYS A 59 7.27 3.19 14.87
N LEU A 60 8.51 2.73 14.99
CA LEU A 60 8.89 1.71 15.98
C LEU A 60 8.83 2.18 17.44
N SER A 61 8.70 3.49 17.68
CA SER A 61 8.66 4.04 19.05
C SER A 61 7.26 4.33 19.56
N CYS A 62 6.32 4.71 18.69
CA CYS A 62 4.97 5.10 19.09
C CYS A 62 3.87 4.39 18.32
N ASN A 63 4.24 3.45 17.44
CA ASN A 63 3.33 2.67 16.60
C ASN A 63 2.38 3.51 15.70
N LYS A 64 2.69 4.80 15.52
CA LYS A 64 1.91 5.71 14.67
C LYS A 64 2.20 5.41 13.20
N GLU A 65 1.16 5.31 12.39
CA GLU A 65 1.26 5.22 10.94
C GLU A 65 1.57 6.60 10.35
N ILE A 66 2.61 6.67 9.52
CA ILE A 66 3.09 7.91 8.91
C ILE A 66 3.10 7.72 7.39
N PHE A 67 2.46 8.65 6.69
CA PHE A 67 2.47 8.72 5.22
C PHE A 67 3.65 9.57 4.75
N ILE A 68 4.36 9.07 3.74
CA ILE A 68 5.47 9.78 3.10
C ILE A 68 5.35 9.66 1.59
N ALA A 69 5.88 10.67 0.89
CA ALA A 69 5.94 10.64 -0.56
C ALA A 69 6.69 9.37 -1.02
N ARG A 70 6.23 8.77 -2.11
CA ARG A 70 6.82 7.53 -2.66
C ARG A 70 8.34 7.63 -2.87
N LYS A 71 8.84 8.83 -3.23
CA LYS A 71 10.26 9.16 -3.42
C LYS A 71 11.11 9.16 -2.15
N GLU A 72 10.49 9.37 -0.99
CA GLU A 72 11.21 9.44 0.28
C GLU A 72 11.57 8.05 0.81
N LYS A 73 12.67 7.90 1.54
CA LYS A 73 13.01 6.62 2.17
C LYS A 73 12.16 6.42 3.42
N VAL A 74 11.70 5.18 3.62
CA VAL A 74 11.03 4.77 4.87
C VAL A 74 11.99 4.97 6.04
N LYS A 75 11.50 5.56 7.13
CA LYS A 75 12.27 5.83 8.35
C LYS A 75 11.84 4.87 9.45
N LEU A 76 12.69 4.68 10.46
CA LEU A 76 12.36 3.85 11.63
C LEU A 76 11.43 4.55 12.62
N TYR A 77 11.46 5.89 12.64
CA TYR A 77 10.77 6.72 13.61
C TYR A 77 10.04 7.87 12.93
N CYS A 78 8.89 8.27 13.51
CA CYS A 78 8.21 9.50 13.11
C CYS A 78 9.07 10.74 13.43
N PRO A 79 8.78 11.90 12.81
CA PRO A 79 9.54 13.14 13.02
C PRO A 79 9.70 13.48 14.52
N GLU A 80 8.61 13.41 15.28
CA GLU A 80 8.58 13.69 16.73
C GLU A 80 9.51 12.76 17.53
N CYS A 81 9.44 11.44 17.28
CA CYS A 81 10.26 10.46 17.99
C CYS A 81 11.74 10.54 17.58
N LYS A 82 12.01 10.93 16.34
CA LYS A 82 13.38 11.16 15.85
C LYS A 82 14.01 12.39 16.52
N GLU A 83 13.25 13.46 16.72
CA GLU A 83 13.73 14.66 17.42
C GLU A 83 14.02 14.40 18.90
N LYS A 84 13.12 13.68 19.58
CA LYS A 84 13.32 13.29 20.99
C LYS A 84 14.60 12.49 21.21
N ARG A 85 15.03 11.69 20.22
CA ARG A 85 16.26 10.90 20.28
C ARG A 85 17.53 11.67 19.96
N GLN A 86 17.46 12.75 19.17
CA GLN A 86 18.62 13.56 18.80
C GLN A 86 19.01 14.59 19.86
N LYS A 87 18.09 14.94 20.77
CA LYS A 87 18.30 15.88 21.87
C LYS A 87 18.85 15.22 23.15
N LYS A 88 19.29 13.97 23.07
CA LYS A 88 19.78 13.17 24.19
C LYS A 88 21.21 12.76 23.92
#